data_AF-V4TSR2-F1
#
_entry.id   AF-V4TSR2-F1
#
_cell.length_a   1.000
_cell.length_b   1.000
_cell.length_c   1.000
_cell.angle_alpha   90.00
_cell.angle_beta   90.00
_cell.angle_gamma   90.00
#
_symmetry.space_group_name_H-M   'P 1'
#
loop_
_entity.id
_entity.type
_entity.pdbx_description
1 polymer ?
#
loop_
_entity_poly.entity_id
_entity_poly.type
_entity_poly.pdbx_seq_one_letter_code
_entity_poly.pdbx_strand_id
1 'polypeptide(L)'
;MRADAIELPCTDEIDEYGFIGELKGVLHYANHNGLKLMIWQFDFLCKTDCFWILKHYISIHDLAAKHPAGQNLFVQRDSNMLKPYAIHPTSNIIFLGIPEMIFSYHLNMQKLELFFGAQDDRK
;
A
#
# COMPACT_ATOMS: atom_id res chain seq x y z
N MET A 1 29.16 -9.98 10.47
CA MET A 1 27.77 -9.51 10.30
C MET A 1 26.99 -10.69 9.74
N ARG A 2 25.97 -11.18 10.44
CA ARG A 2 25.13 -12.29 9.98
C ARG A 2 23.93 -11.66 9.29
N ALA A 3 23.71 -11.97 8.02
CA ALA A 3 22.51 -11.58 7.30
C ALA A 3 21.50 -12.71 7.46
N ASP A 4 20.38 -12.43 8.09
CA ASP A 4 19.26 -13.36 8.23
C ASP A 4 18.15 -12.89 7.29
N ALA A 5 17.55 -13.82 6.54
CA ALA A 5 16.46 -13.53 5.63
C ALA A 5 15.13 -13.56 6.40
N ILE A 6 14.25 -12.59 6.10
CA ILE A 6 12.87 -12.57 6.60
C ILE A 6 11.98 -12.95 5.42
N GLU A 7 11.25 -14.05 5.55
CA GLU A 7 10.24 -14.42 4.56
C GLU A 7 9.09 -13.41 4.61
N LEU A 8 8.67 -12.91 3.45
CA LEU A 8 7.50 -12.05 3.34
C LEU A 8 6.22 -12.86 3.59
N PRO A 9 5.11 -12.22 3.95
CA PRO A 9 3.82 -12.89 4.01
C PRO A 9 3.54 -13.59 2.68
N CYS A 10 3.41 -14.91 2.71
CA CYS A 10 2.98 -15.69 1.56
C CYS A 10 1.45 -15.76 1.57
N THR A 11 0.82 -15.12 0.60
CA THR A 11 -0.59 -15.37 0.29
C THR A 11 -0.65 -15.76 -1.18
N ASP A 12 -1.44 -16.77 -1.55
CA ASP A 12 -1.51 -17.25 -2.95
C ASP A 12 -2.05 -16.19 -3.94
N GLU A 13 -2.47 -15.04 -3.43
CA GLU A 13 -3.14 -13.98 -4.17
C GLU A 13 -2.27 -12.72 -4.42
N ILE A 14 -1.09 -12.56 -3.82
CA ILE A 14 -0.34 -11.28 -3.95
C ILE A 14 0.33 -11.11 -5.31
N ASP A 15 0.33 -9.87 -5.80
CA ASP A 15 1.06 -9.44 -6.99
C ASP A 15 2.59 -9.58 -6.75
N GLU A 16 3.36 -9.72 -7.83
CA GLU A 16 4.82 -9.81 -7.82
C GLU A 16 5.48 -8.56 -7.20
N TYR A 17 4.77 -7.42 -7.18
CA TYR A 17 5.32 -6.12 -6.80
C TYR A 17 4.75 -5.60 -5.46
N GLY A 18 5.37 -6.02 -4.35
CA GLY A 18 5.16 -5.43 -3.03
C GLY A 18 6.17 -4.33 -2.67
N PHE A 19 5.89 -3.60 -1.60
CA PHE A 19 6.77 -2.59 -1.01
C PHE A 19 7.09 -2.92 0.45
N ILE A 20 8.35 -2.71 0.85
CA ILE A 20 8.81 -2.81 2.24
C ILE A 20 9.27 -1.43 2.69
N GLY A 21 8.81 -1.00 3.87
CA GLY A 21 9.25 0.27 4.45
C GLY A 21 9.07 0.30 5.96
N GLU A 22 9.56 1.38 6.58
CA GLU A 22 9.47 1.57 8.02
C GLU A 22 8.41 2.62 8.36
N LEU A 23 7.55 2.30 9.33
CA LEU A 23 6.61 3.23 9.94
C LEU A 23 6.86 3.24 11.45
N LYS A 24 7.28 4.39 11.97
CA LYS A 24 7.54 4.62 13.41
C LYS A 24 8.47 3.59 14.04
N GLY A 25 9.59 3.24 13.38
CA GLY A 25 10.54 2.25 13.90
C GLY A 25 10.15 0.80 13.66
N VAL A 26 9.02 0.54 12.98
CA VAL A 26 8.50 -0.81 12.77
C VAL A 26 8.45 -1.13 11.29
N LEU A 27 8.98 -2.30 10.91
CA LEU A 27 8.99 -2.77 9.54
C LEU A 27 7.57 -3.12 9.08
N HIS A 28 7.21 -2.67 7.89
CA HIS A 28 5.94 -2.93 7.25
C HIS A 28 6.16 -3.45 5.83
N TYR A 29 5.24 -4.29 5.40
CA TYR A 29 5.13 -4.77 4.03
C TYR A 29 3.75 -4.43 3.50
N ALA A 30 3.66 -3.96 2.27
CA ALA A 30 2.41 -3.66 1.60
C ALA A 30 2.39 -4.32 0.22
N ASN A 31 1.28 -4.95 -0.15
CA ASN A 31 1.09 -5.54 -1.46
C ASN A 31 -0.41 -5.57 -1.80
N HIS A 32 -0.76 -5.81 -3.06
CA HIS A 32 -2.12 -5.92 -3.54
C HIS A 32 -2.34 -7.21 -4.35
N ASN A 33 -3.60 -7.55 -4.63
CA ASN A 33 -3.99 -8.68 -5.48
C ASN A 33 -4.96 -8.26 -6.61
N GLY A 34 -4.88 -6.99 -7.02
CA GLY A 34 -5.83 -6.36 -7.94
C GLY A 34 -7.22 -6.10 -7.35
N LEU A 35 -7.61 -6.72 -6.24
CA LEU A 35 -8.90 -6.44 -5.57
C LEU A 35 -8.71 -5.75 -4.22
N LYS A 36 -7.63 -6.06 -3.53
CA LYS A 36 -7.35 -5.62 -2.16
C LYS A 36 -5.92 -5.13 -2.05
N LEU A 37 -5.74 -4.10 -1.24
CA LEU A 37 -4.46 -3.68 -0.68
C LEU A 37 -4.35 -4.24 0.74
N MET A 38 -3.24 -4.91 1.02
CA MET A 38 -2.94 -5.54 2.29
C MET A 38 -1.66 -4.94 2.85
N ILE A 39 -1.66 -4.63 4.15
CA ILE A 39 -0.51 -4.06 4.85
C ILE A 39 -0.25 -4.87 6.11
N TRP A 40 0.93 -5.43 6.18
CA TRP A 40 1.43 -6.20 7.31
C TRP A 40 2.44 -5.39 8.09
N GLN A 41 2.38 -5.54 9.42
CA GLN A 41 3.39 -5.06 10.34
C GLN A 41 4.22 -6.25 10.79
N PHE A 42 5.54 -6.13 10.77
CA PHE A 42 6.43 -7.14 11.33
C PHE A 42 6.52 -6.97 12.85
N ASP A 43 6.30 -8.06 13.58
CA ASP A 43 6.45 -8.09 15.02
C ASP A 43 7.74 -8.82 15.41
N PHE A 44 8.61 -8.11 16.14
CA PHE A 44 9.85 -8.63 16.68
C PHE A 44 9.65 -8.95 18.17
N LEU A 45 8.91 -10.01 18.49
CA LEU A 45 8.75 -10.42 19.89
C LEU A 45 10.04 -11.02 20.46
N CYS A 46 10.80 -11.78 19.66
CA CYS A 46 12.12 -12.32 20.01
C CYS A 46 12.87 -12.81 18.74
N LYS A 47 14.17 -13.14 18.86
CA LYS A 47 15.01 -13.61 17.74
C LYS A 47 14.49 -14.89 17.04
N THR A 48 13.59 -15.63 17.67
CA THR A 48 13.09 -16.92 17.19
C THR A 48 11.64 -16.88 16.71
N ASP A 49 10.84 -15.92 17.19
CA ASP A 49 9.40 -15.82 16.91
C ASP A 49 9.08 -14.45 16.31
N CYS A 50 9.65 -14.19 15.13
CA CYS A 50 9.29 -13.03 14.33
C CYS A 50 8.22 -13.42 13.31
N PHE A 51 7.14 -12.65 13.20
CA PHE A 51 6.06 -12.94 12.26
C PHE A 51 5.39 -11.66 11.75
N TRP A 52 4.70 -11.79 10.63
CA TRP A 52 3.92 -10.73 10.04
C TRP A 52 2.49 -10.74 10.56
N ILE A 53 1.99 -9.57 10.94
CA ILE A 53 0.61 -9.35 11.38
C ILE A 53 -0.08 -8.48 10.35
N LEU A 54 -1.16 -8.99 9.73
CA LEU A 54 -2.00 -8.19 8.85
C LEU A 54 -2.72 -7.11 9.66
N LYS A 55 -2.39 -5.83 9.41
CA LYS A 55 -3.00 -4.67 10.10
C LYS A 55 -4.08 -4.01 9.29
N HIS A 56 -3.92 -3.95 7.98
CA HIS A 56 -4.89 -3.33 7.08
C HIS A 56 -5.23 -4.24 5.92
N TYR A 57 -6.53 -4.26 5.62
CA TYR A 57 -7.12 -4.97 4.51
C TYR A 57 -8.14 -4.04 3.86
N ILE A 58 -7.80 -3.54 2.68
CA ILE A 58 -8.52 -2.41 2.06
C ILE A 58 -8.98 -2.85 0.67
N SER A 59 -10.28 -2.79 0.40
CA SER A 59 -10.83 -3.01 -0.93
C SER A 59 -10.41 -1.89 -1.88
N ILE A 60 -9.91 -2.23 -3.06
CA ILE A 60 -9.58 -1.26 -4.11
C ILE A 60 -10.86 -0.57 -4.61
N HIS A 61 -12.00 -1.26 -4.61
CA HIS A 61 -13.29 -0.64 -4.93
C HIS A 61 -13.68 0.43 -3.89
N ASP A 62 -13.46 0.16 -2.60
CA ASP A 62 -13.77 1.13 -1.53
C ASP A 62 -12.80 2.32 -1.59
N LEU A 63 -11.54 2.05 -1.93
CA LEU A 63 -10.53 3.06 -2.19
C LEU A 63 -10.96 3.97 -3.35
N ALA A 64 -11.43 3.38 -4.44
CA ALA A 64 -11.90 4.09 -5.62
C ALA A 64 -13.13 4.97 -5.34
N ALA A 65 -14.06 4.49 -4.51
CA ALA A 65 -15.24 5.25 -4.12
C ALA A 65 -14.90 6.51 -3.30
N LYS A 66 -13.71 6.57 -2.68
CA LYS A 66 -13.26 7.69 -1.84
C LYS A 66 -12.67 8.86 -2.62
N HIS A 67 -12.45 8.72 -3.93
CA HIS A 67 -11.94 9.80 -4.78
C HIS A 67 -12.97 10.13 -5.87
N PRO A 68 -13.27 11.42 -6.15
CA PRO A 68 -14.28 11.80 -7.15
C PRO A 68 -14.04 11.20 -8.55
N ALA A 69 -12.77 11.03 -8.92
CA ALA A 69 -12.37 10.37 -10.17
C ALA A 69 -12.00 8.88 -10.01
N GLY A 70 -12.10 8.32 -8.80
CA GLY A 70 -11.54 7.02 -8.46
C GLY A 70 -12.17 5.85 -9.22
N GLN A 71 -13.48 5.87 -9.50
CA GLN A 71 -14.11 4.82 -10.32
C GLN A 71 -13.48 4.73 -11.72
N ASN A 72 -13.19 5.87 -12.37
CA ASN A 72 -12.53 5.88 -13.67
C ASN A 72 -11.03 5.54 -13.56
N LEU A 73 -10.37 5.92 -12.47
CA LEU A 73 -8.94 5.74 -12.30
C LEU A 73 -8.51 4.33 -11.88
N PHE A 74 -9.32 3.64 -11.08
CA PHE A 74 -8.95 2.33 -10.51
C PHE A 74 -9.78 1.16 -11.04
N VAL A 75 -10.95 1.41 -11.66
CA VAL A 75 -11.80 0.35 -12.23
C VAL A 75 -11.63 0.23 -13.74
N GLN A 76 -11.42 1.33 -14.46
CA GLN A 76 -11.16 1.27 -15.92
C GLN A 76 -9.69 0.99 -16.24
N ARG A 77 -8.76 1.52 -15.44
CA ARG A 77 -7.36 1.11 -15.50
C ARG A 77 -7.26 -0.16 -14.67
N ASP A 78 -6.92 -1.26 -15.32
CA ASP A 78 -6.67 -2.58 -14.72
C ASP A 78 -6.15 -2.42 -13.30
N SER A 79 -6.88 -2.91 -12.30
CA SER A 79 -6.62 -2.65 -10.89
C SER A 79 -5.27 -3.19 -10.41
N ASN A 80 -4.60 -3.99 -11.25
CA ASN A 80 -3.18 -4.35 -11.15
C ASN A 80 -2.22 -3.15 -11.33
N MET A 81 -2.69 -2.02 -11.83
CA MET A 81 -1.90 -0.80 -11.98
C MET A 81 -1.71 -0.03 -10.68
N LEU A 82 -2.55 -0.27 -9.68
CA LEU A 82 -2.44 0.37 -8.37
C LEU A 82 -1.35 -0.33 -7.55
N LYS A 83 -0.19 0.31 -7.39
CA LYS A 83 0.93 -0.25 -6.63
C LYS A 83 1.21 0.55 -5.35
N PRO A 84 1.56 -0.10 -4.23
CA PRO A 84 2.13 0.60 -3.09
C PRO A 84 3.58 1.03 -3.42
N TYR A 85 3.91 2.30 -3.19
CA TYR A 85 5.24 2.86 -3.51
C TYR A 85 6.06 3.23 -2.28
N ALA A 86 5.41 3.75 -1.26
CA ALA A 86 6.10 4.25 -0.08
C ALA A 86 5.17 4.25 1.14
N ILE A 87 5.78 4.21 2.32
CA ILE A 87 5.10 4.46 3.59
C ILE A 87 5.72 5.72 4.21
N HIS A 88 4.88 6.61 4.72
CA HIS A 88 5.36 7.81 5.40
C HIS A 88 6.04 7.42 6.72
N PRO A 89 7.26 7.92 7.02
CA PRO A 89 8.06 7.40 8.15
C PRO A 89 7.42 7.61 9.52
N THR A 90 6.64 8.69 9.70
CA THR A 90 6.06 9.07 11.01
C THR A 90 4.54 9.13 11.04
N SER A 91 3.87 9.06 9.89
CA SER A 91 2.42 9.26 9.76
C SER A 91 1.82 7.99 9.22
N ASN A 92 0.61 7.63 9.66
CA ASN A 92 -0.08 6.42 9.19
C ASN A 92 -0.64 6.65 7.77
N ILE A 93 0.26 6.84 6.81
CA ILE A 93 -0.01 7.16 5.41
C ILE A 93 0.79 6.20 4.54
N ILE A 94 0.11 5.61 3.55
CA ILE A 94 0.74 4.86 2.46
C ILE A 94 0.55 5.63 1.16
N PHE A 95 1.59 5.67 0.34
CA PHE A 95 1.55 6.24 -0.99
C PHE A 95 1.27 5.15 -2.01
N LEU A 96 0.20 5.35 -2.77
CA LEU A 96 -0.29 4.42 -3.78
C LEU A 96 -0.18 5.11 -5.13
N GLY A 97 0.37 4.42 -6.13
CA GLY A 97 0.56 4.99 -7.45
C GLY A 97 -0.17 4.20 -8.51
N ILE A 98 -0.67 4.93 -9.49
CA ILE A 98 -1.07 4.45 -10.81
C ILE A 98 -0.22 5.22 -11.84
N PRO A 99 -0.21 4.84 -13.12
CA PRO A 99 0.52 5.62 -14.12
C PRO A 99 0.14 7.11 -14.04
N GLU A 100 1.16 7.97 -13.92
CA GLU A 100 1.08 9.44 -13.87
C GLU A 100 0.51 10.06 -12.59
N MET A 101 0.09 9.26 -11.60
CA MET A 101 -0.52 9.78 -10.36
C MET A 101 -0.06 9.02 -9.12
N ILE A 102 0.19 9.76 -8.04
CA ILE A 102 0.46 9.24 -6.71
C ILE A 102 -0.59 9.80 -5.77
N PHE A 103 -1.20 8.91 -4.99
CA PHE A 103 -2.16 9.22 -3.95
C PHE A 103 -1.56 8.98 -2.58
N SER A 104 -1.87 9.85 -1.63
CA SER A 104 -1.67 9.59 -0.21
C SER A 104 -2.96 9.00 0.37
N TYR A 105 -2.85 7.80 0.96
CA TYR A 105 -3.95 7.17 1.67
C TYR A 105 -3.69 7.16 3.17
N HIS A 106 -4.53 7.88 3.92
CA HIS A 106 -4.49 7.93 5.38
C HIS A 106 -5.18 6.69 5.97
N LEU A 107 -4.41 5.80 6.58
CA LEU A 107 -4.90 4.50 7.07
C LEU A 107 -5.96 4.64 8.18
N ASN A 108 -5.78 5.60 9.09
CA ASN A 108 -6.72 5.80 10.21
C ASN A 108 -8.01 6.51 9.78
N MET A 109 -7.87 7.51 8.90
CA MET A 109 -9.01 8.33 8.45
C MET A 109 -9.72 7.72 7.25
N GLN A 110 -9.13 6.68 6.65
CA GLN A 110 -9.57 6.05 5.41
C GLN A 110 -9.86 7.10 4.33
N LYS A 111 -8.93 8.04 4.17
CA LYS A 111 -9.03 9.18 3.25
C LYS A 111 -7.98 9.02 2.15
N LEU A 112 -8.40 9.16 0.89
CA LEU A 112 -7.53 9.14 -0.28
C LEU A 112 -7.43 10.54 -0.87
N GLU A 113 -6.21 11.03 -1.06
CA GLU A 113 -5.95 12.36 -1.61
C GLU A 113 -4.91 12.26 -2.72
N LEU A 114 -5.06 13.06 -3.76
CA LEU A 114 -4.04 13.20 -4.79
C LEU A 114 -2.82 13.90 -4.19
N PHE A 115 -1.68 13.21 -4.19
CA PHE A 115 -0.41 13.74 -3.69
C PHE A 115 0.42 14.35 -4.82
N PHE A 116 0.47 13.69 -5.97
CA PHE A 116 1.19 14.14 -7.15
C PHE A 116 0.51 13.62 -8.41
N GLY A 117 0.48 14.41 -9.48
CA GLY A 117 0.05 13.94 -10.79
C GLY A 117 -0.03 15.07 -11.79
N ALA A 118 -0.07 14.73 -13.08
CA ALA A 118 -0.26 15.72 -14.14
C ALA A 118 -1.66 16.35 -13.97
N GLN A 119 -1.73 17.64 -13.64
CA GLN A 119 -2.93 18.42 -13.89
C GLN A 119 -3.07 18.53 -15.41
N ASP A 120 -4.21 18.10 -15.96
CA ASP A 120 -4.54 18.42 -17.35
C ASP A 120 -4.84 19.92 -17.42
N ASP A 121 -3.82 20.73 -17.68
CA ASP A 121 -3.91 22.18 -17.93
C ASP A 121 -4.56 22.51 -19.29
N ARG A 122 -5.45 21.65 -19.80
CA ARG A 122 -6.27 21.94 -20.97
C ARG A 122 -7.58 22.59 -20.52
N LYS A 123 -7.49 23.90 -20.28
CA LYS A 123 -8.63 24.83 -20.40
C LYS A 123 -8.94 25.12 -21.86
#